data_AF-A0A7X4AP21-F1
#
_entry.id   AF-A0A7X4AP21-F1
#
_cell.length_a   1.000
_cell.length_b   1.000
_cell.length_c   1.000
_cell.angle_alpha   90.00
_cell.angle_beta   90.00
_cell.angle_gamma   90.00
#
_symmetry.space_group_name_H-M   'P 1'
#
loop_
_entity.id
_entity.type
_entity.pdbx_description
1 polymer ?
#
loop_
_entity_poly.entity_id
_entity_poly.type
_entity_poly.pdbx_seq_one_letter_code
_entity_poly.pdbx_strand_id
1 'polypeptide(L)'
;MKLKEKHKQFVVKSFACFMKLTDIVDAFIEEFEDELPPLGIPEMPTVDQIMAEPLDDSELRSRSEFIAMYVRKNLKAFDEKYGKETDEKLNESALAAFNERRADKYIKNYQIYFNQERAAHEKQRRQDLFNQFRRLDINHRQFPEKYRDLFNQTRDEYCANYRVPDLISPENLTRELETLYGYQKQRLFQAEDPEEATKHVALAHQILKTLVACNALNTEQDIVNITPQDPKALEEKK
;
A
#
# COMPACT_ATOMS: atom_id res chain seq x y z
N MET A 1 -7.51 19.56 -3.89
CA MET A 1 -7.93 19.37 -5.31
C MET A 1 -9.46 19.38 -5.39
N LYS A 2 -10.06 19.96 -6.44
CA LYS A 2 -11.52 19.83 -6.68
C LYS A 2 -11.79 18.64 -7.60
N LEU A 3 -12.67 17.73 -7.19
CA LEU A 3 -13.03 16.56 -8.01
C LEU A 3 -13.86 16.99 -9.25
N LYS A 4 -13.35 16.65 -10.43
CA LYS A 4 -14.06 16.72 -11.71
C LYS A 4 -15.08 15.58 -11.80
N GLU A 5 -16.00 15.66 -12.76
CA GLU A 5 -17.05 14.65 -12.93
C GLU A 5 -16.46 13.25 -13.22
N LYS A 6 -15.44 13.17 -14.08
CA LYS A 6 -14.75 11.91 -14.39
C LYS A 6 -14.16 11.21 -13.16
N HIS A 7 -13.65 11.98 -12.19
CA HIS A 7 -13.11 11.45 -10.94
C HIS A 7 -14.21 10.80 -10.09
N LYS A 8 -15.37 11.47 -10.03
CA LYS A 8 -16.52 10.98 -9.27
C LYS A 8 -17.10 9.73 -9.92
N GLN A 9 -17.20 9.71 -11.25
CA GLN A 9 -17.63 8.53 -12.00
C GLN A 9 -16.69 7.33 -11.79
N PHE A 10 -15.38 7.55 -11.83
CA PHE A 10 -14.38 6.51 -11.50
C PHE A 10 -14.66 5.92 -10.12
N VAL A 11 -14.74 6.77 -9.09
CA VAL A 11 -14.99 6.32 -7.70
C VAL A 11 -16.29 5.55 -7.56
N VAL A 12 -17.37 6.04 -8.17
CA VAL A 12 -18.69 5.36 -8.15
C VAL A 12 -18.60 3.98 -8.80
N LYS A 13 -17.91 3.87 -9.95
CA LYS A 13 -17.68 2.60 -10.62
C LYS A 13 -16.87 1.64 -9.76
N SER A 14 -15.81 2.11 -9.11
CA SER A 14 -14.99 1.29 -8.23
C SER A 14 -15.78 0.76 -7.02
N PHE A 15 -16.65 1.59 -6.42
CA PHE A 15 -17.58 1.11 -5.38
C PHE A 15 -18.58 0.07 -5.91
N ALA A 16 -19.05 0.21 -7.15
CA ALA A 16 -19.94 -0.77 -7.78
C ALA A 16 -19.26 -2.13 -8.02
N CYS A 17 -17.94 -2.14 -8.13
CA CYS A 17 -17.10 -3.34 -8.16
C CYS A 17 -16.73 -3.86 -6.75
N PHE A 18 -17.43 -3.41 -5.71
CA PHE A 18 -17.27 -3.86 -4.32
C PHE A 18 -15.88 -3.58 -3.71
N MET A 19 -15.12 -2.62 -4.25
CA MET A 19 -13.83 -2.21 -3.69
C MET A 19 -14.01 -1.47 -2.35
N LYS A 20 -13.05 -1.61 -1.43
CA LYS A 20 -13.03 -0.81 -0.19
C LYS A 20 -12.57 0.61 -0.50
N LEU A 21 -13.03 1.58 0.30
CA LEU A 21 -12.68 2.98 0.12
C LEU A 21 -11.15 3.23 0.12
N THR A 22 -10.37 2.49 0.91
CA THR A 22 -8.90 2.55 0.88
C THR A 22 -8.35 2.16 -0.49
N ASP A 23 -8.84 1.06 -1.04
CA ASP A 23 -8.39 0.50 -2.32
C ASP A 23 -8.78 1.44 -3.48
N ILE A 24 -9.93 2.12 -3.35
CA ILE A 24 -10.39 3.12 -4.32
C ILE A 24 -9.50 4.37 -4.28
N VAL A 25 -9.08 4.82 -3.09
CA VAL A 25 -8.15 5.95 -2.97
C VAL A 25 -6.83 5.63 -3.66
N ASP A 26 -6.33 4.42 -3.48
CA ASP A 26 -5.05 3.99 -4.04
C ASP A 26 -5.14 3.88 -5.57
N ALA A 27 -6.17 3.21 -6.08
CA ALA A 27 -6.44 3.15 -7.52
C ALA A 27 -6.66 4.53 -8.14
N PHE A 28 -7.27 5.47 -7.40
CA PHE A 28 -7.45 6.84 -7.86
C PHE A 28 -6.11 7.59 -7.96
N ILE A 29 -5.21 7.41 -7.00
CA ILE A 29 -3.89 8.07 -7.01
C ILE A 29 -3.07 7.58 -8.20
N GLU A 30 -3.15 6.28 -8.50
CA GLU A 30 -2.49 5.66 -9.64
C GLU A 30 -3.06 6.16 -10.98
N GLU A 31 -4.39 6.12 -11.15
CA GLU A 31 -5.05 6.50 -12.40
C GLU A 31 -4.92 8.00 -12.72
N PHE A 32 -4.92 8.85 -11.69
CA PHE A 32 -4.93 10.32 -11.84
C PHE A 32 -3.67 10.98 -11.28
N GLU A 33 -2.52 10.31 -11.32
CA GLU A 33 -1.26 10.80 -10.72
C GLU A 33 -0.94 12.24 -11.15
N ASP A 34 -1.04 12.52 -12.45
CA ASP A 34 -0.74 13.82 -13.06
C ASP A 34 -1.71 14.96 -12.67
N GLU A 35 -2.91 14.63 -12.18
CA GLU A 35 -3.91 15.62 -11.77
C GLU A 35 -3.84 15.98 -10.29
N LEU A 36 -2.98 15.29 -9.56
CA LEU A 36 -2.85 15.47 -8.13
C LEU A 36 -1.97 16.68 -7.83
N PRO A 37 -2.25 17.41 -6.73
CA PRO A 37 -1.47 18.59 -6.40
C PRO A 37 0.00 18.21 -6.21
N PRO A 38 0.93 18.98 -6.81
CA PRO A 38 2.35 18.73 -6.68
C PRO A 38 2.78 18.94 -5.24
N LEU A 39 3.86 18.26 -4.89
CA LEU A 39 4.53 18.42 -3.61
C LEU A 39 5.21 19.81 -3.61
N GLY A 40 4.74 20.73 -2.77
CA GLY A 40 5.24 22.11 -2.71
C GLY A 40 6.60 22.28 -2.03
N ILE A 41 7.49 21.29 -2.15
CA ILE A 41 8.82 21.34 -1.55
C ILE A 41 9.73 22.18 -2.46
N PRO A 42 10.46 23.17 -1.92
CA PRO A 42 11.43 23.93 -2.69
C PRO A 42 12.49 23.02 -3.30
N GLU A 43 12.91 23.30 -4.53
CA GLU A 43 13.97 22.55 -5.22
C GLU A 43 15.25 22.46 -4.38
N MET A 44 16.00 21.38 -4.57
CA MET A 44 17.28 21.21 -3.88
C MET A 44 18.24 22.34 -4.28
N PRO A 45 18.81 23.08 -3.32
CA PRO A 45 19.74 24.14 -3.65
C PRO A 45 21.04 23.59 -4.26
N THR A 46 21.67 24.38 -5.13
CA THR A 46 22.94 24.01 -5.75
C THR A 46 24.08 24.05 -4.73
N VAL A 47 25.20 23.39 -5.04
CA VAL A 47 26.41 23.45 -4.20
C VAL A 47 26.84 24.89 -3.96
N ASP A 48 26.81 25.74 -4.99
CA ASP A 48 27.17 27.16 -4.87
C ASP A 48 26.23 27.92 -3.92
N GLN A 49 24.93 27.61 -3.94
CA GLN A 49 23.96 28.19 -3.01
C GLN A 49 24.22 27.75 -1.57
N ILE A 50 24.50 26.47 -1.35
CA ILE A 50 24.87 25.93 -0.02
C ILE A 50 26.16 26.59 0.48
N MET A 51 27.14 26.82 -0.39
CA MET A 51 28.40 27.47 -0.01
C MET A 51 28.24 28.97 0.24
N ALA A 52 27.28 29.63 -0.42
CA ALA A 52 26.96 31.03 -0.20
C ALA A 52 26.18 31.27 1.11
N GLU A 53 25.54 30.23 1.67
CA GLU A 53 24.86 30.35 2.96
C GLU A 53 25.86 30.69 4.08
N PRO A 54 25.62 31.77 4.84
CA PRO A 54 26.50 32.19 5.92
C PRO A 54 26.61 31.07 6.97
N LEU A 55 27.85 30.76 7.35
CA LEU A 55 28.13 29.81 8.42
C LEU A 55 27.65 30.41 9.74
N ASP A 56 26.88 29.65 10.50
CA ASP A 56 26.55 30.02 11.87
C ASP A 56 27.76 29.80 12.82
N ASP A 57 27.65 30.26 14.06
CA ASP A 57 28.73 30.14 15.05
C ASP A 57 29.14 28.69 15.34
N SER A 58 28.22 27.73 15.18
CA SER A 58 28.50 26.31 15.38
C SER A 58 29.29 25.75 14.19
N GLU A 59 28.88 26.08 12.97
CA GLU A 59 29.57 25.68 11.74
C GLU A 59 30.94 26.34 11.61
N LEU A 60 31.09 27.59 12.05
CA LEU A 60 32.39 28.27 12.11
C LEU A 60 33.37 27.57 13.06
N ARG A 61 32.89 27.11 14.23
CA ARG A 61 33.70 26.30 15.15
C ARG A 61 34.05 24.95 14.53
N SER A 62 33.07 24.27 13.94
CA SER A 62 33.28 22.98 13.28
C SER A 62 34.28 23.07 12.12
N ARG A 63 34.23 24.14 11.33
CA ARG A 63 35.21 24.44 10.28
C ARG A 63 36.61 24.59 10.85
N SER A 64 36.75 25.40 11.89
CA SER A 64 38.05 25.68 12.52
C SER A 64 38.68 24.40 13.09
N GLU A 65 37.88 23.58 13.79
CA GLU A 65 38.31 22.27 14.32
C GLU A 65 38.69 21.29 13.21
N PHE A 66 37.89 21.21 12.15
CA PHE A 66 38.16 20.34 11.00
C PHE A 66 39.46 20.72 10.30
N ILE A 67 39.66 22.02 10.01
CA ILE A 67 40.87 22.50 9.33
C ILE A 67 42.10 22.21 10.19
N ALA A 68 42.07 22.51 11.49
CA ALA A 68 43.19 22.25 12.39
C ALA A 68 43.56 20.75 12.43
N MET A 69 42.56 19.87 12.47
CA MET A 69 42.76 18.42 12.43
C MET A 69 43.31 17.96 11.06
N TYR A 70 42.76 18.48 9.96
CA TYR A 70 43.19 18.15 8.60
C TYR A 70 44.65 18.55 8.35
N VAL A 71 45.02 19.78 8.73
CA VAL A 71 46.38 20.31 8.65
C VAL A 71 47.33 19.41 9.42
N ARG A 72 47.02 19.11 10.70
CA ARG A 72 47.88 18.27 11.55
C ARG A 72 48.11 16.88 10.97
N LYS A 73 47.10 16.29 10.33
CA LYS A 73 47.19 14.95 9.75
C LYS A 73 47.98 14.91 8.45
N ASN A 74 47.91 15.95 7.63
CA ASN A 74 48.44 15.95 6.27
C ASN A 74 49.73 16.77 6.08
N LEU A 75 50.16 17.54 7.09
CA LEU A 75 51.31 18.45 6.99
C LEU A 75 52.57 17.78 6.42
N LYS A 76 53.00 16.63 6.96
CA LYS A 76 54.22 15.95 6.50
C LYS A 76 54.14 15.54 5.02
N ALA A 77 53.01 14.98 4.60
CA ALA A 77 52.83 14.52 3.24
C ALA A 77 52.77 15.70 2.24
N PHE A 78 52.21 16.83 2.66
CA PHE A 78 52.20 18.05 1.83
C PHE A 78 53.57 18.73 1.81
N ASP A 79 54.30 18.76 2.93
CA ASP A 79 55.65 19.32 3.02
C ASP A 79 56.62 18.58 2.09
N GLU A 80 56.56 17.25 2.09
CA GLU A 80 57.33 16.40 1.17
C GLU A 80 56.98 16.63 -0.31
N LYS A 81 55.74 17.02 -0.63
CA LYS A 81 55.25 17.15 -2.00
C LYS A 81 55.37 18.56 -2.58
N TYR A 82 55.14 19.58 -1.76
CA TYR A 82 54.99 20.99 -2.19
C TYR A 82 56.02 21.93 -1.55
N GLY A 83 56.76 21.49 -0.52
CA GLY A 83 57.86 22.24 0.10
C GLY A 83 57.45 23.63 0.58
N LYS A 84 57.79 24.67 -0.17
CA LYS A 84 57.49 26.07 0.21
C LYS A 84 56.03 26.46 0.02
N GLU A 85 55.29 25.75 -0.84
CA GLU A 85 53.86 26.02 -1.11
C GLU A 85 52.93 25.23 -0.18
N THR A 86 53.49 24.51 0.79
CA THR A 86 52.76 23.60 1.68
C THR A 86 51.61 24.26 2.40
N ASP A 87 51.82 25.40 3.05
CA ASP A 87 50.79 26.05 3.86
C ASP A 87 49.60 26.53 3.01
N GLU A 88 49.87 27.05 1.81
CA GLU A 88 48.83 27.50 0.89
C GLU A 88 48.01 26.31 0.36
N LYS A 89 48.69 25.30 -0.19
CA LYS A 89 48.04 24.09 -0.75
C LYS A 89 47.29 23.29 0.31
N LEU A 90 47.82 23.23 1.53
CA LEU A 90 47.20 22.52 2.64
C LEU A 90 45.94 23.24 3.12
N ASN A 91 45.94 24.57 3.18
CA ASN A 91 44.75 25.36 3.51
C ASN A 91 43.69 25.28 2.41
N GLU A 92 44.06 25.41 1.13
CA GLU A 92 43.15 25.22 -0.01
C GLU A 92 42.48 23.84 0.04
N SER A 93 43.28 22.79 0.27
CA SER A 93 42.78 21.42 0.32
C SER A 93 41.90 21.17 1.55
N ALA A 94 42.25 21.73 2.73
CA ALA A 94 41.44 21.63 3.93
C ALA A 94 40.08 22.33 3.76
N LEU A 95 40.05 23.49 3.10
CA LEU A 95 38.82 24.22 2.79
C LEU A 95 37.95 23.47 1.80
N ALA A 96 38.53 22.94 0.72
CA ALA A 96 37.82 22.12 -0.25
C ALA A 96 37.18 20.88 0.41
N ALA A 97 37.95 20.15 1.23
CA ALA A 97 37.46 18.97 1.95
C ALA A 97 36.37 19.30 2.98
N PHE A 98 36.45 20.47 3.63
CA PHE A 98 35.39 20.93 4.53
C PHE A 98 34.11 21.26 3.76
N ASN A 99 34.22 21.98 2.64
CA ASN A 99 33.08 22.36 1.81
C ASN A 99 32.39 21.14 1.21
N GLU A 100 33.15 20.15 0.73
CA GLU A 100 32.60 18.87 0.26
C GLU A 100 31.80 18.16 1.37
N ARG A 101 32.39 18.04 2.56
CA ARG A 101 31.71 17.45 3.72
C ARG A 101 30.45 18.23 4.13
N ARG A 102 30.48 19.56 4.03
CA ARG A 102 29.31 20.42 4.30
C ARG A 102 28.21 20.18 3.29
N ALA A 103 28.54 20.14 2.00
CA ALA A 103 27.60 19.83 0.92
C ALA A 103 26.96 18.45 1.12
N ASP A 104 27.75 17.42 1.40
CA ASP A 104 27.25 16.06 1.66
C ASP A 104 26.28 16.01 2.83
N LYS A 105 26.62 16.69 3.93
CA LYS A 105 25.76 16.78 5.11
C LYS A 105 24.44 17.49 4.77
N TYR A 106 24.51 18.57 4.00
CA TYR A 106 23.33 19.32 3.56
C TYR A 106 22.43 18.45 2.68
N ILE A 107 22.99 17.81 1.64
CA ILE A 107 22.26 16.93 0.72
C ILE A 107 21.57 15.81 1.50
N LYS A 108 22.28 15.16 2.44
CA LYS A 108 21.71 14.11 3.27
C LYS A 108 20.55 14.61 4.13
N ASN A 109 20.72 15.76 4.78
CA ASN A 109 19.66 16.35 5.60
C ASN A 109 18.46 16.76 4.76
N TYR A 110 18.69 17.35 3.59
CA TYR A 110 17.64 17.70 2.65
C TYR A 110 16.89 16.46 2.16
N GLN A 111 17.58 15.35 1.84
CA GLN A 111 16.93 14.09 1.45
C GLN A 111 16.04 13.54 2.57
N ILE A 112 16.50 13.59 3.83
CA ILE A 112 15.70 13.17 4.99
C ILE A 112 14.45 14.04 5.10
N TYR A 113 14.61 15.36 5.07
CA TYR A 113 13.51 16.31 5.11
C TYR A 113 12.53 16.10 3.94
N PHE A 114 13.03 15.99 2.72
CA PHE A 114 12.25 15.76 1.51
C PHE A 114 11.41 14.48 1.61
N ASN A 115 12.02 13.38 2.07
CA ASN A 115 11.31 12.12 2.25
C ASN A 115 10.22 12.21 3.35
N GLN A 116 10.50 12.93 4.44
CA GLN A 116 9.52 13.16 5.50
C GLN A 116 8.32 13.99 5.01
N GLU A 117 8.59 15.10 4.32
CA GLU A 117 7.56 15.95 3.72
C GLU A 117 6.77 15.21 2.65
N ARG A 118 7.43 14.42 1.79
CA ARG A 118 6.76 13.57 0.79
C ARG A 118 5.79 12.59 1.45
N ALA A 119 6.24 11.88 2.48
CA ALA A 119 5.41 10.91 3.19
C ALA A 119 4.23 11.59 3.92
N ALA A 120 4.47 12.75 4.56
CA ALA A 120 3.43 13.52 5.22
C ALA A 120 2.38 14.02 4.22
N HIS A 121 2.82 14.56 3.09
CA HIS A 121 1.95 15.04 2.03
C HIS A 121 1.14 13.91 1.39
N GLU A 122 1.75 12.75 1.13
CA GLU A 122 1.03 11.58 0.62
C GLU A 122 -0.06 11.12 1.59
N LYS A 123 0.27 11.03 2.88
CA LYS A 123 -0.69 10.67 3.94
C LYS A 123 -1.84 11.67 4.00
N GLN A 124 -1.55 12.97 3.96
CA GLN A 124 -2.58 14.01 3.94
C GLN A 124 -3.46 13.90 2.70
N ARG A 125 -2.87 13.71 1.52
CA ARG A 125 -3.62 13.54 0.26
C ARG A 125 -4.55 12.33 0.31
N ARG A 126 -4.07 11.17 0.78
CA ARG A 126 -4.89 9.97 0.95
C ARG A 126 -6.07 10.26 1.88
N GLN A 127 -5.83 10.94 3.01
CA GLN A 127 -6.88 11.32 3.95
C GLN A 127 -7.93 12.26 3.34
N ASP A 128 -7.48 13.25 2.55
CA ASP A 128 -8.37 14.20 1.88
C ASP A 128 -9.22 13.52 0.80
N LEU A 129 -8.63 12.62 0.02
CA LEU A 129 -9.34 11.83 -0.98
C LEU A 129 -10.34 10.88 -0.32
N PHE A 130 -9.93 10.18 0.72
CA PHE A 130 -10.80 9.30 1.52
C PHE A 130 -12.06 10.04 1.98
N ASN A 131 -11.87 11.22 2.58
CA ASN A 131 -12.98 12.05 3.07
C ASN A 131 -13.90 12.52 1.93
N GLN A 132 -13.35 12.87 0.78
CA GLN A 132 -14.13 13.31 -0.38
C GLN A 132 -14.92 12.16 -1.01
N PHE A 133 -14.33 10.98 -1.12
CA PHE A 133 -14.94 9.81 -1.76
C PHE A 133 -15.99 9.14 -0.89
N ARG A 134 -15.94 9.32 0.43
CA ARG A 134 -16.93 8.74 1.36
C ARG A 134 -18.39 9.04 0.99
N ARG A 135 -18.67 10.20 0.39
CA ARG A 135 -20.03 10.58 -0.03
C ARG A 135 -20.48 9.91 -1.33
N LEU A 136 -19.57 9.29 -2.07
CA LEU A 136 -19.82 8.57 -3.31
C LEU A 136 -19.99 7.05 -3.08
N ASP A 137 -19.98 6.61 -1.82
CA ASP A 137 -20.43 5.27 -1.44
C ASP A 137 -21.97 5.22 -1.51
N ILE A 138 -22.52 4.21 -2.19
CA ILE A 138 -23.96 4.00 -2.35
C ILE A 138 -24.69 3.88 -1.01
N ASN A 139 -23.99 3.43 0.04
CA ASN A 139 -24.55 3.27 1.39
C ASN A 139 -24.54 4.58 2.19
N HIS A 140 -23.85 5.61 1.70
CA HIS A 140 -23.83 6.90 2.36
C HIS A 140 -25.17 7.62 2.20
N ARG A 141 -25.72 8.17 3.29
CA ARG A 141 -27.03 8.87 3.30
C ARG A 141 -27.17 9.99 2.26
N GLN A 142 -26.05 10.60 1.89
CA GLN A 142 -25.97 11.70 0.92
C GLN A 142 -25.42 11.27 -0.44
N PHE A 143 -25.53 9.99 -0.79
CA PHE A 143 -25.12 9.51 -2.09
C PHE A 143 -25.88 10.26 -3.20
N PRO A 144 -25.19 10.91 -4.16
CA PRO A 144 -25.86 11.71 -5.17
C PRO A 144 -26.72 10.85 -6.10
N GLU A 145 -28.00 11.20 -6.22
CA GLU A 145 -28.98 10.40 -6.97
C GLU A 145 -28.64 10.25 -8.45
N LYS A 146 -28.01 11.26 -9.05
CA LYS A 146 -27.53 11.23 -10.45
C LYS A 146 -26.52 10.12 -10.77
N TYR A 147 -25.92 9.49 -9.76
CA TYR A 147 -24.97 8.38 -9.94
C TYR A 147 -25.60 7.00 -9.67
N ARG A 148 -26.87 6.94 -9.28
CA ARG A 148 -27.54 5.68 -8.92
C ARG A 148 -27.61 4.72 -10.10
N ASP A 149 -27.97 5.22 -11.28
CA ASP A 149 -28.04 4.40 -12.50
C ASP A 149 -26.66 3.91 -12.91
N LEU A 150 -25.65 4.79 -12.88
CA LEU A 150 -24.26 4.44 -13.19
C LEU A 150 -23.74 3.33 -12.25
N PHE A 151 -24.01 3.46 -10.95
CA PHE A 151 -23.64 2.44 -9.96
C PHE A 151 -24.31 1.10 -10.27
N ASN A 152 -25.64 1.10 -10.45
CA ASN A 152 -26.40 -0.13 -10.69
C ASN A 152 -25.97 -0.81 -11.99
N GLN A 153 -25.83 -0.05 -13.08
CA GLN A 153 -25.37 -0.58 -14.37
C GLN A 153 -23.98 -1.20 -14.22
N THR A 154 -23.03 -0.49 -13.62
CA THR A 154 -21.65 -0.99 -13.45
C THR A 154 -21.63 -2.23 -12.55
N ARG A 155 -22.41 -2.23 -11.47
CA ARG A 155 -22.55 -3.39 -10.57
C ARG A 155 -23.12 -4.58 -11.32
N ASP A 156 -24.16 -4.38 -12.10
CA ASP A 156 -24.84 -5.46 -12.82
C ASP A 156 -23.95 -6.02 -13.93
N GLU A 157 -23.22 -5.16 -14.65
CA GLU A 157 -22.17 -5.55 -15.60
C GLU A 157 -21.04 -6.33 -14.91
N TYR A 158 -20.54 -5.84 -13.77
CA TYR A 158 -19.52 -6.54 -12.99
C TYR A 158 -20.02 -7.91 -12.51
N CYS A 159 -21.23 -7.97 -11.95
CA CYS A 159 -21.87 -9.21 -11.57
C CYS A 159 -22.10 -10.15 -12.76
N ALA A 160 -22.46 -9.65 -13.94
CA ALA A 160 -22.67 -10.49 -15.12
C ALA A 160 -21.35 -11.08 -15.65
N ASN A 161 -20.25 -10.32 -15.57
CA ASN A 161 -18.95 -10.73 -16.07
C ASN A 161 -18.15 -11.58 -15.05
N TYR A 162 -18.38 -11.38 -13.75
CA TYR A 162 -17.62 -12.00 -12.68
C TYR A 162 -18.44 -12.95 -11.79
N ARG A 163 -19.76 -13.08 -11.97
CA ARG A 163 -20.49 -14.22 -11.40
C ARG A 163 -20.14 -15.47 -12.19
N VAL A 164 -19.70 -16.51 -11.48
CA VAL A 164 -20.10 -17.87 -11.84
C VAL A 164 -21.64 -17.86 -11.81
N PRO A 165 -22.33 -18.04 -12.96
CA PRO A 165 -23.72 -17.65 -13.12
C PRO A 165 -24.70 -18.32 -12.16
N ASP A 166 -24.30 -19.42 -11.51
CA ASP A 166 -25.24 -20.25 -10.79
C ASP A 166 -24.66 -20.91 -9.54
N LEU A 167 -24.51 -20.15 -8.45
CA LEU A 167 -24.21 -20.68 -7.10
C LEU A 167 -25.41 -21.44 -6.49
N ILE A 168 -26.54 -21.55 -7.21
CA ILE A 168 -27.69 -22.37 -6.79
C ILE A 168 -27.36 -23.84 -7.02
N SER A 169 -26.62 -24.16 -8.09
CA SER A 169 -26.07 -25.50 -8.27
C SER A 169 -24.99 -25.76 -7.20
N PRO A 170 -25.12 -26.85 -6.42
CA PRO A 170 -24.15 -27.18 -5.39
C PRO A 170 -22.73 -27.37 -5.94
N GLU A 171 -22.58 -27.77 -7.20
CA GLU A 171 -21.30 -27.95 -7.89
C GLU A 171 -20.55 -26.63 -8.09
N ASN A 172 -21.25 -25.57 -8.52
CA ASN A 172 -20.64 -24.25 -8.70
C ASN A 172 -20.33 -23.59 -7.35
N LEU A 173 -21.20 -23.78 -6.35
CA LEU A 173 -20.92 -23.34 -4.98
C LEU A 173 -19.66 -24.02 -4.42
N THR A 174 -19.53 -25.33 -4.64
CA THR A 174 -18.35 -26.10 -4.26
C THR A 174 -17.10 -25.58 -4.95
N ARG A 175 -17.15 -25.37 -6.28
CA ARG A 175 -16.03 -24.85 -7.06
C ARG A 175 -15.58 -23.45 -6.63
N GLU A 176 -16.51 -22.57 -6.28
CA GLU A 176 -16.20 -21.23 -5.77
C GLU A 176 -15.55 -21.31 -4.38
N LEU A 177 -16.09 -22.14 -3.49
CA LEU A 177 -15.51 -22.38 -2.17
C LEU A 177 -14.10 -22.99 -2.25
N GLU A 178 -13.85 -23.90 -3.20
CA GLU A 178 -12.51 -24.44 -3.49
C GLU A 178 -11.54 -23.35 -3.96
N THR A 179 -12.01 -22.43 -4.82
CA THR A 179 -11.22 -21.30 -5.31
C THR A 179 -10.86 -20.35 -4.17
N LEU A 180 -11.83 -20.02 -3.30
CA LEU A 180 -11.61 -19.21 -2.10
C LEU A 180 -10.65 -19.90 -1.12
N TYR A 181 -10.77 -21.21 -0.95
CA TYR A 181 -9.82 -21.99 -0.13
C TYR A 181 -8.40 -21.93 -0.71
N GLY A 182 -8.23 -22.07 -2.03
CA GLY A 182 -6.95 -21.92 -2.71
C GLY A 182 -6.31 -20.56 -2.46
N TYR A 183 -7.12 -19.49 -2.53
CA TYR A 183 -6.67 -18.13 -2.23
C TYR A 183 -6.22 -17.96 -0.78
N GLN A 184 -6.98 -18.47 0.20
CA GLN A 184 -6.59 -18.43 1.61
C GLN A 184 -5.31 -19.23 1.88
N LYS A 185 -5.15 -20.38 1.23
CA LYS A 185 -3.93 -21.20 1.32
C LYS A 185 -2.71 -20.46 0.77
N GLN A 186 -2.83 -19.77 -0.36
CA GLN A 186 -1.75 -18.95 -0.90
C GLN A 186 -1.36 -17.81 0.04
N ARG A 187 -2.35 -17.09 0.60
CA ARG A 187 -2.12 -16.03 1.58
C ARG A 187 -1.48 -16.53 2.87
N LEU A 188 -1.84 -17.73 3.33
CA LEU A 188 -1.20 -18.36 4.49
C LEU A 188 0.30 -18.59 4.28
N PHE A 189 0.71 -19.05 3.09
CA PHE A 189 2.14 -19.26 2.79
C PHE A 189 2.92 -17.96 2.57
N GLN A 190 2.22 -16.87 2.25
CA GLN A 190 2.80 -15.54 2.04
C GLN A 190 2.79 -14.67 3.31
N ALA A 191 2.08 -15.10 4.36
CA ALA A 191 1.98 -14.34 5.60
C ALA A 191 3.28 -14.43 6.41
N GLU A 192 3.89 -13.28 6.67
CA GLU A 192 5.08 -13.16 7.52
C GLU A 192 4.69 -13.01 9.01
N ASP A 193 3.49 -12.50 9.29
CA ASP A 193 2.95 -12.31 10.64
C ASP A 193 2.14 -13.54 11.12
N PRO A 194 2.48 -14.13 12.30
CA PRO A 194 1.71 -15.21 12.91
C PRO A 194 0.22 -14.91 13.15
N GLU A 195 -0.16 -13.67 13.45
CA GLU A 195 -1.57 -13.31 13.67
C GLU A 195 -2.37 -13.30 12.36
N GLU A 196 -1.77 -12.81 11.29
CA GLU A 196 -2.35 -12.84 9.94
C GLU A 196 -2.48 -14.27 9.42
N ALA A 197 -1.44 -15.09 9.61
CA ALA A 197 -1.48 -16.52 9.31
C ALA A 197 -2.64 -17.22 10.05
N THR A 198 -2.83 -16.92 11.33
CA THR A 198 -3.92 -17.49 12.14
C THR A 198 -5.30 -17.13 11.60
N LYS A 199 -5.50 -15.89 11.12
CA LYS A 199 -6.75 -15.46 10.49
C LYS A 199 -7.02 -16.23 9.19
N HIS A 200 -6.00 -16.41 8.35
CA HIS A 200 -6.14 -17.18 7.10
C HIS A 200 -6.43 -18.66 7.36
N VAL A 201 -5.82 -19.27 8.38
CA VAL A 201 -6.16 -20.64 8.82
C VAL A 201 -7.62 -20.73 9.27
N ALA A 202 -8.10 -19.79 10.07
CA ALA A 202 -9.48 -19.80 10.56
C ALA A 202 -10.49 -19.70 9.40
N LEU A 203 -10.24 -18.82 8.43
CA LEU A 203 -11.07 -18.67 7.24
C LEU A 203 -11.02 -19.91 6.34
N ALA A 204 -9.84 -20.46 6.08
CA ALA A 204 -9.68 -21.69 5.31
C ALA A 204 -10.44 -22.86 5.95
N HIS A 205 -10.41 -22.97 7.28
CA HIS A 205 -11.13 -23.99 8.02
C HIS A 205 -12.66 -23.82 7.93
N GLN A 206 -13.16 -22.58 8.00
CA GLN A 206 -14.59 -22.31 7.81
C GLN A 206 -15.05 -22.69 6.39
N ILE A 207 -14.26 -22.34 5.38
CA ILE A 207 -14.56 -22.69 3.98
C ILE A 207 -14.62 -24.22 3.80
N LEU A 208 -13.65 -24.97 4.37
CA LEU A 208 -13.65 -26.43 4.33
C LEU A 208 -14.85 -27.05 5.05
N LYS A 209 -15.25 -26.51 6.21
CA LYS A 209 -16.46 -26.97 6.91
C LYS A 209 -17.71 -26.79 6.05
N THR A 210 -17.82 -25.64 5.38
CA THR A 210 -18.94 -25.36 4.49
C THR A 210 -18.93 -26.29 3.28
N LEU A 211 -17.76 -26.56 2.68
CA LEU A 211 -17.61 -27.55 1.60
C LEU A 211 -18.09 -28.95 2.01
N VAL A 212 -17.67 -29.42 3.19
CA VAL A 212 -18.09 -30.73 3.71
C VAL A 212 -19.60 -30.78 3.95
N ALA A 213 -20.17 -29.72 4.54
CA ALA A 213 -21.61 -29.62 4.77
C ALA A 213 -22.41 -29.60 3.46
N CYS A 214 -21.96 -28.86 2.45
CA CYS A 214 -22.58 -28.84 1.12
C CYS A 214 -22.55 -30.23 0.46
N ASN A 215 -21.41 -30.92 0.50
CA ASN A 215 -21.28 -32.26 -0.07
C ASN A 215 -22.15 -33.30 0.66
N ALA A 216 -22.26 -33.20 1.99
CA ALA A 216 -23.14 -34.08 2.77
C ALA A 216 -24.62 -33.89 2.38
N LEU A 217 -25.08 -32.64 2.25
CA LEU A 217 -26.45 -32.30 1.84
C LEU A 217 -26.77 -32.78 0.42
N ASN A 218 -25.80 -32.75 -0.50
CA ASN A 218 -25.98 -33.28 -1.85
C ASN A 218 -26.06 -34.81 -1.89
N THR A 219 -25.39 -35.49 -0.96
CA THR A 219 -25.38 -36.96 -0.89
C THR A 219 -26.69 -37.53 -0.33
N GLU A 220 -27.44 -36.75 0.46
CA GLU A 220 -28.73 -37.16 1.05
C GLU A 220 -29.93 -37.12 0.07
N GLN A 221 -29.77 -36.60 -1.16
CA GLN A 221 -30.86 -36.55 -2.16
C GLN A 221 -31.16 -37.91 -2.84
N ASP A 222 -30.35 -38.95 -2.60
CA ASP A 222 -30.49 -40.29 -3.23
C ASP A 222 -30.85 -41.41 -2.23
N ILE A 223 -31.55 -41.10 -1.14
CA ILE A 223 -32.09 -42.14 -0.25
C ILE A 223 -33.40 -42.67 -0.82
N VAL A 224 -33.32 -43.77 -1.57
CA VAL A 224 -34.47 -44.64 -1.86
C VAL A 224 -35.19 -44.93 -0.55
N ASN A 225 -36.50 -44.63 -0.51
CA ASN A 225 -37.33 -44.84 0.66
C ASN A 225 -37.42 -46.34 1.00
N ILE A 226 -36.54 -46.82 1.88
CA ILE A 226 -36.62 -48.15 2.46
C ILE A 226 -37.46 -48.02 3.72
N THR A 227 -38.79 -47.99 3.56
CA THR A 227 -39.70 -48.14 4.69
C THR A 227 -39.35 -49.47 5.37
N PRO A 228 -38.98 -49.49 6.67
CA PRO A 228 -38.72 -50.75 7.36
C PRO A 228 -40.01 -51.58 7.37
N GLN A 229 -39.98 -52.80 6.83
CA GLN A 229 -41.10 -53.72 7.01
C GLN A 229 -41.21 -54.08 8.49
N ASP A 230 -42.44 -53.99 9.01
CA ASP A 230 -42.76 -54.27 10.41
C ASP A 230 -42.44 -55.76 10.74
N PRO A 231 -41.49 -56.03 11.66
CA PRO A 231 -41.08 -57.39 11.98
C PRO A 231 -42.15 -58.22 12.69
N LYS A 232 -43.29 -57.63 13.09
CA LYS A 232 -44.40 -58.37 13.72
C LYS A 232 -45.28 -59.16 12.75
N ALA A 233 -45.09 -59.02 11.44
CA ALA A 233 -45.88 -59.79 10.45
C ALA A 233 -45.41 -61.25 10.27
N LEU A 234 -44.35 -61.71 10.96
CA LEU A 234 -43.75 -63.03 10.77
C LEU A 234 -43.90 -64.01 11.94
N GLU A 235 -44.51 -63.61 13.07
CA GLU A 235 -44.67 -64.50 14.24
C GLU A 235 -46.09 -65.08 14.47
N GLU A 236 -47.05 -64.86 13.57
CA GLU A 236 -48.36 -65.52 13.63
C GLU A 236 -48.53 -66.60 12.55
N LYS A 237 -47.65 -67.61 12.56
CA LYS A 237 -47.95 -68.96 12.02
C LYS A 237 -47.21 -70.04 12.80
N LYS A 238 -47.70 -70.37 14.00
CA LYS A 238 -47.67 -71.73 14.57
C LYS A 238 -48.95 -71.99 15.33
#